data_AF-A0AAN7RVN9-F1
#
_entry.id   AF-A0AAN7RVN9-F1
#
_cell.length_a   1.000
_cell.length_b   1.000
_cell.length_c   1.000
_cell.angle_alpha   90.00
_cell.angle_beta   90.00
_cell.angle_gamma   90.00
#
_symmetry.space_group_name_H-M   'P 1'
#
loop_
_entity.id
_entity.type
_entity.pdbx_description
1 polymer ?
#
loop_
_entity_poly.entity_id
_entity_poly.type
_entity_poly.pdbx_seq_one_letter_code
_entity_poly.pdbx_strand_id
1 'polypeptide(L)'
;MGKLRDNRLNEWTPFQCDLIKELRKTVTVYALNAPFTQSLLEKVMTGHLLTPFDLRQVAAMILTPTQQLLWEQKWRESCEVATLSNLGRQDGDSLAGVGIPQLMGTDPLLDPRLQATLDPNVLRQSAALALQAMLRLPEVGKPEQLFTSIRQGLEEPYMQFIDRLTDVLDKQIENREAKEALILKLAMENANMDCKKLLQALPVNSTLVQMIKACN
;
A
#
# COMPACT_ATOMS: atom_id res chain seq x y z
N MET A 1 -8.83 -20.85 -17.63
CA MET A 1 -7.78 -20.00 -17.03
C MET A 1 -7.36 -18.99 -18.09
N GLY A 2 -7.94 -17.80 -18.07
CA GLY A 2 -7.62 -16.74 -19.03
C GLY A 2 -6.25 -16.16 -18.71
N LYS A 3 -5.32 -16.19 -19.67
CA LYS A 3 -4.01 -15.56 -19.53
C LYS A 3 -4.18 -14.03 -19.47
N LEU A 4 -3.95 -13.47 -18.29
CA LEU A 4 -3.90 -12.05 -18.03
C LEU A 4 -2.51 -11.53 -18.45
N ARG A 5 -2.48 -10.76 -19.56
CA ARG A 5 -1.38 -9.94 -20.12
C ARG A 5 0.07 -10.48 -20.05
N ASP A 6 0.68 -10.71 -21.21
CA ASP A 6 2.12 -10.84 -21.40
C ASP A 6 2.62 -9.51 -22.01
N ASN A 7 2.87 -8.48 -21.18
CA ASN A 7 3.67 -7.34 -21.64
C ASN A 7 5.08 -7.88 -21.90
N ARG A 8 5.29 -8.40 -23.11
CA ARG A 8 6.62 -8.75 -23.58
C ARG A 8 7.47 -7.50 -23.50
N LEU A 9 8.71 -7.66 -23.07
CA LEU A 9 9.72 -6.60 -23.10
C LEU A 9 9.60 -5.80 -24.41
N ASN A 10 9.48 -4.48 -24.29
CA ASN A 10 9.45 -3.53 -25.41
C ASN A 10 8.17 -3.49 -26.29
N GLU A 11 7.08 -4.15 -25.92
CA GLU A 11 5.79 -4.05 -26.64
C GLU A 11 4.68 -3.50 -25.73
N TRP A 12 4.28 -2.24 -25.94
CA TRP A 12 3.09 -1.69 -25.26
C TRP A 12 1.82 -2.14 -25.97
N THR A 13 0.94 -2.82 -25.23
CA THR A 13 -0.44 -3.11 -25.64
C THR A 13 -1.43 -2.59 -24.60
N PRO A 14 -2.64 -2.15 -24.99
CA PRO A 14 -3.66 -1.71 -24.04
C PRO A 14 -3.99 -2.78 -23.00
N PHE A 15 -4.22 -2.34 -21.76
CA PHE A 15 -4.56 -3.21 -20.64
C PHE A 15 -5.88 -3.96 -20.91
N GLN A 16 -5.93 -5.25 -20.55
CA GLN A 16 -7.13 -6.09 -20.78
C GLN A 16 -8.33 -5.59 -19.97
N CYS A 17 -9.42 -5.21 -20.66
CA CYS A 17 -10.59 -4.60 -20.01
C CYS A 17 -11.26 -5.49 -18.95
N ASP A 18 -11.17 -6.81 -19.04
CA ASP A 18 -11.92 -7.71 -18.16
C ASP A 18 -11.37 -7.74 -16.73
N LEU A 19 -10.04 -7.65 -16.56
CA LEU A 19 -9.42 -7.53 -15.24
C LEU A 19 -9.73 -6.17 -14.59
N ILE A 20 -9.78 -5.10 -15.38
CA ILE A 20 -10.15 -3.76 -14.91
C ILE A 20 -11.61 -3.75 -14.44
N LYS A 21 -12.52 -4.36 -15.21
CA LYS A 21 -13.93 -4.48 -14.82
C LYS A 21 -14.08 -5.21 -13.49
N GLU A 22 -13.33 -6.29 -13.29
CA GLU A 22 -13.38 -7.06 -12.05
C GLU A 22 -12.81 -6.28 -10.86
N LEU A 23 -11.69 -5.56 -11.04
CA LEU A 23 -11.13 -4.66 -10.03
C LEU A 23 -12.12 -3.57 -9.64
N ARG A 24 -12.69 -2.87 -10.63
CA ARG A 24 -13.67 -1.80 -10.39
C ARG A 24 -14.90 -2.32 -9.65
N LYS A 25 -15.42 -3.48 -10.06
CA LYS A 25 -16.55 -4.14 -9.38
C LYS A 25 -16.20 -4.46 -7.93
N THR A 26 -15.01 -5.03 -7.70
CA THR A 26 -14.53 -5.39 -6.37
C THR A 26 -14.42 -4.17 -5.46
N VAL A 27 -13.79 -3.09 -5.93
CA VAL A 27 -13.66 -1.83 -5.17
C VAL A 27 -15.03 -1.22 -4.86
N THR A 28 -15.98 -1.31 -5.80
CA THR A 28 -17.34 -0.80 -5.59
C THR A 28 -18.10 -1.61 -4.53
N VAL A 29 -17.88 -2.93 -4.48
CA VAL A 29 -18.58 -3.84 -3.56
C VAL A 29 -17.96 -3.86 -2.17
N TYR A 30 -16.63 -3.93 -2.07
CA TYR A 30 -15.91 -4.18 -0.82
C TYR A 30 -15.11 -2.98 -0.29
N ALA A 31 -15.06 -1.86 -1.02
CA ALA A 31 -14.14 -0.74 -0.80
C ALA A 31 -12.66 -1.08 -1.06
N LEU A 32 -11.85 -0.04 -1.29
CA LEU A 32 -10.43 -0.15 -1.65
C LEU A 32 -9.59 -0.80 -0.54
N ASN A 33 -9.95 -0.55 0.72
CA ASN A 33 -9.22 -0.98 1.90
C ASN A 33 -9.60 -2.38 2.40
N ALA A 34 -10.61 -3.03 1.81
CA ALA A 34 -10.91 -4.41 2.19
C ALA A 34 -9.73 -5.34 1.85
N PRO A 35 -9.36 -6.29 2.74
CA PRO A 35 -8.21 -7.17 2.54
C PRO A 35 -8.23 -7.89 1.18
N PHE A 36 -9.40 -8.40 0.76
CA PHE A 36 -9.57 -9.04 -0.54
C PHE A 36 -9.27 -8.08 -1.71
N THR A 37 -9.78 -6.84 -1.65
CA THR A 37 -9.54 -5.82 -2.66
C THR A 37 -8.05 -5.47 -2.72
N GLN A 38 -7.40 -5.29 -1.56
CA GLN A 38 -5.98 -4.99 -1.48
C GLN A 38 -5.12 -6.12 -2.05
N SER A 39 -5.41 -7.39 -1.72
CA SER A 39 -4.70 -8.55 -2.28
C SER A 39 -4.89 -8.67 -3.79
N LEU A 40 -6.09 -8.40 -4.30
CA LEU A 40 -6.35 -8.38 -5.74
C LEU A 40 -5.57 -7.24 -6.42
N LEU A 41 -5.58 -6.05 -5.84
CA LEU A 41 -4.84 -4.89 -6.35
C LEU A 41 -3.33 -5.14 -6.38
N GLU A 42 -2.78 -5.71 -5.31
CA GLU A 42 -1.37 -6.10 -5.24
C GLU A 42 -1.02 -7.07 -6.37
N LYS A 43 -1.79 -8.15 -6.51
CA LYS A 43 -1.60 -9.14 -7.58
C LYS A 43 -1.60 -8.50 -8.97
N VAL A 44 -2.49 -7.54 -9.21
CA VAL A 44 -2.59 -6.86 -10.51
C VAL A 44 -1.44 -5.89 -10.75
N MET A 45 -1.07 -5.09 -9.75
CA MET A 45 -0.06 -4.05 -9.90
C MET A 45 1.36 -4.61 -9.90
N THR A 46 1.66 -5.64 -9.11
CA THR A 46 3.02 -6.20 -8.98
C THR A 46 3.23 -7.48 -9.79
N GLY A 47 2.15 -8.19 -10.13
CA GLY A 47 2.19 -9.41 -10.94
C GLY A 47 2.40 -9.17 -12.44
N HIS A 48 2.37 -7.91 -12.89
CA HIS A 48 2.49 -7.51 -14.29
C HIS A 48 3.48 -6.35 -14.46
N LEU A 49 4.12 -6.25 -15.63
CA LEU A 49 4.97 -5.09 -15.95
C LEU A 49 4.09 -3.93 -16.44
N LEU A 50 3.58 -3.13 -15.51
CA LEU A 50 2.75 -1.96 -15.81
C LEU A 50 3.62 -0.73 -16.07
N THR A 51 3.30 0.01 -17.13
CA THR A 51 3.90 1.33 -17.35
C THR A 51 3.30 2.37 -16.40
N PRO A 52 3.98 3.49 -16.13
CA PRO A 52 3.38 4.59 -15.39
C PRO A 52 2.04 5.08 -15.96
N PHE A 53 1.87 5.04 -17.29
CA PHE A 53 0.58 5.29 -17.93
C PHE A 53 -0.48 4.27 -17.52
N ASP A 54 -0.17 2.97 -17.54
CA ASP A 54 -1.10 1.92 -17.12
C ASP A 54 -1.51 2.09 -15.65
N LEU A 55 -0.57 2.46 -14.76
CA LEU A 55 -0.85 2.71 -13.34
C LEU A 55 -1.87 3.84 -13.15
N ARG A 56 -1.75 4.94 -13.93
CA ARG A 56 -2.74 6.04 -13.93
C ARG A 56 -4.09 5.60 -14.45
N GLN A 57 -4.12 4.74 -15.46
CA GLN A 57 -5.39 4.19 -15.95
C GLN A 57 -6.07 3.31 -14.90
N VAL A 58 -5.32 2.46 -14.20
CA VAL A 58 -5.85 1.67 -13.07
C VAL A 58 -6.43 2.61 -12.01
N ALA A 59 -5.67 3.63 -11.59
CA ALA A 59 -6.10 4.61 -10.61
C ALA A 59 -7.40 5.32 -11.02
N ALA A 60 -7.46 5.86 -12.23
CA ALA A 60 -8.63 6.58 -12.76
C ALA A 60 -9.90 5.71 -12.82
N MET A 61 -9.75 4.39 -12.88
CA MET A 61 -10.87 3.45 -12.98
C MET A 61 -11.44 3.02 -11.63
N ILE A 62 -10.64 3.07 -10.56
CA ILE A 62 -11.02 2.57 -9.23
C ILE A 62 -11.12 3.66 -8.15
N LEU A 63 -10.51 4.82 -8.39
CA LEU A 63 -10.47 5.94 -7.44
C LEU A 63 -11.49 7.01 -7.82
N THR A 64 -11.99 7.74 -6.83
CA THR A 64 -12.71 9.00 -7.06
C THR A 64 -11.74 10.09 -7.54
N PRO A 65 -12.21 11.19 -8.18
CA PRO A 65 -11.33 12.27 -8.62
C PRO A 65 -10.45 12.85 -7.50
N THR A 66 -11.01 13.02 -6.29
CA THR A 66 -10.25 13.49 -5.12
C THR A 66 -9.22 12.46 -4.65
N GLN A 67 -9.57 11.18 -4.61
CA GLN A 67 -8.61 10.12 -4.28
C GLN A 67 -7.49 10.02 -5.31
N GLN A 68 -7.78 10.23 -6.60
CA GLN A 68 -6.77 10.23 -7.65
C GLN A 68 -5.76 11.37 -7.47
N LEU A 69 -6.20 12.58 -7.08
CA LEU A 69 -5.30 13.69 -6.76
C LEU A 69 -4.38 13.36 -5.58
N LEU A 70 -4.95 12.85 -4.48
CA LEU A 70 -4.17 12.44 -3.31
C LEU A 70 -3.20 11.30 -3.62
N TRP A 71 -3.64 10.35 -4.43
CA TRP A 71 -2.82 9.23 -4.87
C TRP A 71 -1.62 9.70 -5.68
N GLU A 72 -1.84 10.58 -6.66
CA GLU A 72 -0.76 11.09 -7.51
C GLU A 72 0.30 11.86 -6.71
N GLN A 73 -0.14 12.62 -5.71
CA GLN A 73 0.77 13.29 -4.77
C GLN A 73 1.58 12.27 -3.95
N LYS A 74 0.92 11.31 -3.29
CA LYS A 74 1.59 10.29 -2.46
C LYS A 74 2.55 9.42 -3.28
N TRP A 75 2.17 9.08 -4.52
CA TRP A 75 3.02 8.33 -5.43
C TRP A 75 4.27 9.14 -5.81
N ARG A 76 4.13 10.44 -6.06
CA ARG A 76 5.27 11.34 -6.31
C ARG A 76 6.22 11.41 -5.13
N GLU A 77 5.73 11.68 -3.93
CA GLU A 77 6.54 11.73 -2.70
C GLU A 77 7.34 10.43 -2.51
N SER A 78 6.70 9.28 -2.76
CA SER A 78 7.34 7.97 -2.71
C SER A 78 8.43 7.79 -3.79
N CYS A 79 8.20 8.30 -5.00
CA CYS A 79 9.19 8.27 -6.08
C CYS A 79 10.38 9.21 -5.82
N GLU A 80 10.19 10.32 -5.13
CA GLU A 80 11.27 11.25 -4.75
C GLU A 80 12.23 10.59 -3.76
N VAL A 81 11.69 9.92 -2.73
CA VAL A 81 12.48 9.12 -1.79
C VAL A 81 13.22 7.97 -2.48
N ALA A 82 12.53 7.28 -3.40
CA ALA A 82 13.15 6.21 -4.19
C ALA A 82 14.28 6.74 -5.10
N THR A 83 14.11 7.93 -5.69
CA THR A 83 15.13 8.58 -6.53
C THR A 83 16.41 8.85 -5.72
N LEU A 84 16.29 9.37 -4.49
CA LEU A 84 17.44 9.56 -3.61
C LEU A 84 18.16 8.25 -3.30
N SER A 85 17.39 7.18 -3.06
CA SER A 85 17.95 5.84 -2.81
C SER A 85 18.64 5.26 -4.05
N ASN A 86 18.10 5.55 -5.24
CA ASN A 86 18.63 5.10 -6.52
C ASN A 86 19.95 5.76 -6.92
N LEU A 87 20.26 6.96 -6.38
CA LEU A 87 21.56 7.61 -6.60
C LEU A 87 22.73 6.88 -5.92
N GLY A 88 22.47 6.18 -4.81
CA GLY A 88 23.49 5.45 -4.05
C GLY A 88 23.76 4.03 -4.56
N ARG A 89 23.16 3.62 -5.68
CA ARG A 89 23.31 2.27 -6.23
C ARG A 89 24.60 2.12 -7.02
N GLN A 90 25.09 0.88 -7.11
CA GLN A 90 26.33 0.57 -7.82
C GLN A 90 26.16 0.68 -9.34
N ASP A 91 27.28 0.91 -10.02
CA ASP A 91 27.33 0.89 -11.49
C ASP A 91 26.90 -0.49 -12.02
N GLY A 92 25.92 -0.49 -12.92
CA GLY A 92 25.33 -1.71 -13.50
C GLY A 92 24.03 -2.19 -12.85
N ASP A 93 23.59 -1.59 -11.73
CA ASP A 93 22.22 -1.78 -11.23
C ASP A 93 21.22 -1.06 -12.16
N SER A 94 20.21 -1.76 -12.65
CA SER A 94 19.16 -1.20 -13.53
C SER A 94 18.42 0.00 -12.92
N LEU A 95 18.45 0.15 -11.60
CA LEU A 95 17.84 1.26 -10.86
C LEU A 95 18.82 2.40 -10.56
N ALA A 96 20.11 2.26 -10.87
CA ALA A 96 21.08 3.32 -10.67
C ALA A 96 20.72 4.56 -11.52
N GLY A 97 20.62 5.73 -10.87
CA GLY A 97 20.27 6.99 -11.54
C GLY A 97 18.82 7.12 -12.02
N VAL A 98 17.95 6.15 -11.69
CA VAL A 98 16.53 6.19 -12.05
C VAL A 98 15.79 7.24 -11.22
N GLY A 99 15.14 8.18 -11.90
CA GLY A 99 14.42 9.30 -11.29
C GLY A 99 12.94 9.38 -11.65
N ILE A 100 12.34 10.53 -11.31
CA ILE A 100 10.90 10.80 -11.50
C ILE A 100 10.39 10.55 -12.93
N PRO A 101 11.08 10.96 -14.02
CA PRO A 101 10.58 10.71 -15.37
C PRO A 101 10.33 9.24 -15.67
N GLN A 102 11.26 8.36 -15.27
CA GLN A 102 11.14 6.93 -15.45
C GLN A 102 10.09 6.32 -14.52
N LEU A 103 10.06 6.75 -13.25
CA LEU A 103 9.16 6.18 -12.25
C LEU A 103 7.70 6.62 -12.40
N MET A 104 7.44 7.82 -12.91
CA MET A 104 6.09 8.39 -13.00
C MET A 104 5.60 8.65 -14.42
N GLY A 105 6.45 8.43 -15.44
CA GLY A 105 6.12 8.70 -16.83
C GLY A 105 5.88 10.18 -17.09
N THR A 106 6.67 11.06 -16.45
CA THR A 106 6.65 12.50 -16.71
C THR A 106 7.60 12.83 -17.86
N ASP A 107 7.58 14.09 -18.31
CA ASP A 107 8.52 14.58 -19.32
C ASP A 107 9.97 14.14 -19.04
N PRO A 108 10.71 13.62 -20.04
CA PRO A 108 10.33 13.45 -21.45
C PRO A 108 9.62 12.11 -21.79
N LEU A 109 9.33 11.26 -20.79
CA LEU A 109 8.76 9.91 -20.95
C LEU A 109 7.23 9.90 -20.89
N LEU A 110 6.57 10.77 -21.65
CA LEU A 110 5.09 10.83 -21.70
C LEU A 110 4.47 9.69 -22.53
N ASP A 111 5.18 9.18 -23.55
CA ASP A 111 4.67 8.13 -24.44
C ASP A 111 4.67 6.76 -23.73
N PRO A 112 3.51 6.09 -23.58
CA PRO A 112 3.41 4.75 -22.99
C PRO A 112 4.29 3.70 -23.69
N ARG A 113 4.56 3.87 -24.99
CA ARG A 113 5.44 2.97 -25.76
C ARG A 113 6.89 3.10 -25.33
N LEU A 114 7.35 4.32 -25.09
CA LEU A 114 8.70 4.58 -24.54
C LEU A 114 8.80 4.13 -23.07
N GLN A 115 7.73 4.28 -22.30
CA GLN A 115 7.69 3.74 -20.95
C GLN A 115 7.83 2.21 -20.94
N ALA A 116 7.22 1.50 -21.90
CA ALA A 116 7.30 0.04 -21.99
C ALA A 116 8.69 -0.49 -22.37
N THR A 117 9.61 0.37 -22.83
CA THR A 117 11.02 -0.01 -23.08
C THR A 117 11.91 0.16 -21.85
N LEU A 118 11.39 0.68 -20.74
CA LEU A 118 12.14 0.78 -19.49
C LEU A 118 12.49 -0.61 -18.95
N ASP A 119 13.60 -0.68 -18.20
CA ASP A 119 14.02 -1.91 -17.55
C ASP A 119 12.88 -2.46 -16.64
N PRO A 120 12.61 -3.77 -16.62
CA PRO A 120 11.56 -4.36 -15.80
C PRO A 120 11.64 -4.00 -14.31
N ASN A 121 12.83 -3.79 -13.76
CA ASN A 121 13.02 -3.41 -12.37
C ASN A 121 12.54 -1.97 -12.11
N VAL A 122 12.68 -1.08 -13.09
CA VAL A 122 12.13 0.29 -13.04
C VAL A 122 10.61 0.24 -13.00
N LEU A 123 9.99 -0.55 -13.88
CA LEU A 123 8.54 -0.72 -13.94
C LEU A 123 8.00 -1.35 -12.64
N ARG A 124 8.70 -2.35 -12.09
CA ARG A 124 8.34 -2.95 -10.80
C ARG A 124 8.47 -1.98 -9.63
N GLN A 125 9.54 -1.17 -9.58
CA GLN A 125 9.70 -0.16 -8.55
C GLN A 125 8.58 0.89 -8.63
N SER A 126 8.29 1.39 -9.83
CA SER A 126 7.19 2.31 -10.11
C SER A 126 5.84 1.75 -9.62
N ALA A 127 5.51 0.51 -10.00
CA ALA A 127 4.26 -0.15 -9.63
C ALA A 127 4.14 -0.41 -8.13
N ALA A 128 5.24 -0.81 -7.46
CA ALA A 128 5.26 -1.00 -6.01
C ALA A 128 5.00 0.31 -5.26
N LEU A 129 5.64 1.41 -5.66
CA LEU A 129 5.44 2.73 -5.06
C LEU A 129 4.01 3.24 -5.30
N ALA A 130 3.48 3.03 -6.52
CA ALA A 130 2.10 3.38 -6.86
C ALA A 130 1.07 2.60 -6.03
N LEU A 131 1.30 1.31 -5.83
CA LEU A 131 0.46 0.45 -5.00
C LEU A 131 0.48 0.91 -3.54
N GLN A 132 1.67 1.14 -2.97
CA GLN A 132 1.81 1.63 -1.60
C GLN A 132 1.07 2.95 -1.39
N ALA A 133 1.15 3.86 -2.38
CA ALA A 133 0.38 5.11 -2.36
C ALA A 133 -1.14 4.87 -2.37
N MET A 134 -1.64 3.89 -3.15
CA MET A 134 -3.07 3.54 -3.17
C MET A 134 -3.56 2.97 -1.84
N LEU A 135 -2.78 2.08 -1.23
CA LEU A 135 -3.16 1.40 0.02
C LEU A 135 -3.25 2.36 1.22
N ARG A 136 -2.59 3.53 1.12
CA ARG A 136 -2.61 4.60 2.13
C ARG A 136 -3.64 5.69 1.86
N LEU A 137 -4.53 5.50 0.90
CA LEU A 137 -5.61 6.47 0.65
C LEU A 137 -6.66 6.42 1.76
N PRO A 138 -7.23 7.57 2.13
CA PRO A 138 -8.37 7.61 3.05
C PRO A 138 -9.60 6.94 2.39
N GLU A 139 -10.43 6.35 3.24
CA GLU A 139 -11.71 5.78 2.82
C GLU A 139 -12.70 6.88 2.46
N VAL A 140 -13.46 6.66 1.37
CA VAL A 140 -14.50 7.62 0.95
C VAL A 140 -15.61 7.63 2.01
N GLY A 141 -15.93 8.83 2.51
CA GLY A 141 -17.07 9.04 3.40
C GLY A 141 -16.85 8.59 4.85
N LYS A 142 -15.64 8.17 5.23
CA LYS A 142 -15.28 7.91 6.63
C LYS A 142 -14.28 8.95 7.11
N PRO A 143 -14.51 9.60 8.27
CA PRO A 143 -13.51 10.46 8.86
C PRO A 143 -12.27 9.64 9.22
N GLU A 144 -11.10 10.19 8.94
CA GLU A 144 -9.84 9.53 9.25
C GLU A 144 -9.68 9.47 10.77
N GLN A 145 -9.65 8.24 11.31
CA GLN A 145 -9.50 8.03 12.74
C GLN A 145 -8.02 8.17 13.11
N LEU A 146 -7.72 9.00 14.11
CA LEU A 146 -6.35 9.14 14.62
C LEU A 146 -5.94 7.87 15.36
N PHE A 147 -4.72 7.36 15.11
CA PHE A 147 -4.22 6.16 15.81
C PHE A 147 -4.27 6.30 17.34
N THR A 148 -4.12 7.52 17.86
CA THR A 148 -4.19 7.84 19.30
C THR A 148 -5.59 7.66 19.90
N SER A 149 -6.64 7.67 19.08
CA SER A 149 -8.03 7.50 19.50
C SER A 149 -8.50 6.05 19.52
N ILE A 150 -7.69 5.12 18.99
CA ILE A 150 -8.04 3.69 18.94
C ILE A 150 -7.98 3.13 20.36
N ARG A 151 -9.11 2.58 20.82
CA ARG A 151 -9.30 1.91 22.11
C ARG A 151 -10.05 0.61 21.89
N GLN A 152 -9.76 -0.41 22.71
CA GLN A 152 -10.53 -1.64 22.74
C GLN A 152 -11.90 -1.37 23.36
N GLY A 153 -12.96 -1.83 22.69
CA GLY A 153 -14.32 -1.81 23.21
C GLY A 153 -14.50 -2.70 24.44
N LEU A 154 -15.60 -2.49 25.17
CA LEU A 154 -15.86 -3.21 26.42
C LEU A 154 -16.06 -4.73 26.18
N GLU A 155 -16.74 -5.07 25.08
CA GLU A 155 -16.99 -6.46 24.66
C GLU A 155 -16.18 -6.84 23.40
N GLU A 156 -15.28 -5.97 22.96
CA GLU A 156 -14.51 -6.21 21.74
C GLU A 156 -13.38 -7.24 21.99
N PRO A 157 -13.31 -8.32 21.19
CA PRO A 157 -12.19 -9.25 21.25
C PRO A 157 -10.85 -8.54 21.03
N TYR A 158 -9.83 -8.89 21.82
CA TYR A 158 -8.54 -8.21 21.76
C TYR A 158 -7.89 -8.25 20.37
N MET A 159 -8.02 -9.38 19.67
CA MET A 159 -7.53 -9.53 18.30
C MET A 159 -8.15 -8.51 17.33
N GLN A 160 -9.46 -8.24 17.42
CA GLN A 160 -10.14 -7.25 16.56
C GLN A 160 -9.65 -5.83 16.86
N PHE A 161 -9.39 -5.52 18.14
CA PHE A 161 -8.80 -4.25 18.53
C PHE A 161 -7.38 -4.07 17.95
N ILE A 162 -6.54 -5.11 18.01
CA ILE A 162 -5.20 -5.10 17.41
C ILE A 162 -5.27 -4.89 15.90
N ASP A 163 -6.18 -5.59 15.21
CA ASP A 163 -6.35 -5.44 13.75
C ASP A 163 -6.67 -3.99 13.37
N ARG A 164 -7.59 -3.34 14.10
CA ARG A 164 -7.92 -1.91 13.86
C ARG A 164 -6.75 -0.98 14.17
N LEU A 165 -6.03 -1.24 15.26
CA LEU A 165 -4.87 -0.44 15.65
C LEU A 165 -3.75 -0.52 14.59
N THR A 166 -3.45 -1.73 14.13
CA THR A 166 -2.43 -1.97 13.11
C THR A 166 -2.83 -1.36 11.76
N ASP A 167 -4.08 -1.52 11.32
CA ASP A 167 -4.57 -0.92 10.07
C ASP A 167 -4.44 0.61 10.05
N VAL A 168 -4.76 1.29 11.15
CA VAL A 168 -4.61 2.76 11.24
C VAL A 168 -3.14 3.17 11.29
N LEU A 169 -2.29 2.44 12.02
CA LEU A 169 -0.86 2.73 12.08
C LEU A 169 -0.15 2.47 10.74
N ASP A 170 -0.56 1.46 9.98
CA ASP A 170 -0.03 1.19 8.63
C ASP A 170 -0.32 2.33 7.64
N LYS A 171 -1.43 3.05 7.85
CA LYS A 171 -1.83 4.20 7.04
C LYS A 171 -1.12 5.49 7.46
N GLN A 172 -0.91 5.69 8.77
CA GLN A 172 -0.45 6.97 9.32
C GLN A 172 1.06 7.03 9.63
N ILE A 173 1.73 5.89 9.83
CA ILE A 173 3.15 5.84 10.23
C ILE A 173 3.99 5.12 9.19
N GLU A 174 4.92 5.87 8.58
CA GLU A 174 5.78 5.31 7.54
C GLU A 174 7.01 4.58 8.09
N ASN A 175 7.60 5.09 9.18
CA ASN A 175 8.78 4.48 9.78
C ASN A 175 8.41 3.15 10.46
N ARG A 176 9.07 2.08 10.02
CA ARG A 176 8.78 0.70 10.45
C ARG A 176 9.06 0.50 11.94
N GLU A 177 10.20 0.95 12.45
CA GLU A 177 10.55 0.75 13.87
C GLU A 177 9.60 1.52 14.79
N ALA A 178 9.27 2.76 14.44
CA ALA A 178 8.31 3.59 15.16
C ALA A 178 6.93 2.95 15.16
N LYS A 179 6.50 2.40 14.02
CA LYS A 179 5.24 1.66 13.93
C LYS A 179 5.22 0.42 14.82
N GLU A 180 6.26 -0.41 14.76
CA GLU A 180 6.38 -1.61 15.61
C GLU A 180 6.36 -1.24 17.10
N ALA A 181 7.07 -0.18 17.50
CA ALA A 181 7.07 0.33 18.86
C ALA A 181 5.70 0.89 19.29
N LEU A 182 5.02 1.64 18.42
CA LEU A 182 3.69 2.20 18.69
C LEU A 182 2.63 1.10 18.82
N ILE A 183 2.68 0.05 18.00
CA ILE A 183 1.76 -1.09 18.12
C ILE A 183 1.88 -1.71 19.52
N LEU A 184 3.09 -2.05 19.97
CA LEU A 184 3.29 -2.67 21.28
C LEU A 184 2.83 -1.77 22.43
N LYS A 185 3.16 -0.49 22.36
CA LYS A 185 2.78 0.49 23.39
C LYS A 185 1.27 0.66 23.47
N LEU A 186 0.62 0.96 22.34
CA LEU A 186 -0.80 1.24 22.29
C LEU A 186 -1.64 -0.02 22.53
N ALA A 187 -1.17 -1.20 22.12
CA ALA A 187 -1.81 -2.48 22.43
C ALA A 187 -2.05 -2.65 23.94
N MET A 188 -1.07 -2.27 24.78
CA MET A 188 -1.22 -2.31 26.24
C MET A 188 -2.03 -1.13 26.80
N GLU A 189 -1.68 0.10 26.40
CA GLU A 189 -2.28 1.31 26.97
C GLU A 189 -3.77 1.43 26.68
N ASN A 190 -4.19 0.93 25.51
CA ASN A 190 -5.53 1.14 24.97
C ASN A 190 -6.45 -0.07 25.08
N ALA A 191 -5.95 -1.17 25.68
CA ALA A 191 -6.74 -2.34 26.02
C ALA A 191 -7.86 -2.00 27.04
N ASN A 192 -8.91 -2.82 27.04
CA ASN A 192 -10.00 -2.74 28.01
C ASN A 192 -9.53 -3.28 29.38
N MET A 193 -10.37 -3.12 30.40
CA MET A 193 -9.97 -3.43 31.78
C MET A 193 -9.62 -4.90 32.01
N ASP A 194 -10.28 -5.83 31.32
CA ASP A 194 -10.04 -7.26 31.49
C ASP A 194 -8.73 -7.68 30.81
N CYS A 195 -8.50 -7.21 29.59
CA CYS A 195 -7.25 -7.44 28.89
C CYS A 195 -6.07 -6.79 29.64
N LYS A 196 -6.23 -5.56 30.16
CA LYS A 196 -5.19 -4.88 30.93
C LYS A 196 -4.68 -5.69 32.13
N LYS A 197 -5.56 -6.36 32.86
CA LYS A 197 -5.17 -7.22 34.00
C LYS A 197 -4.26 -8.37 33.54
N LEU A 198 -4.61 -8.99 32.41
CA LEU A 198 -3.84 -10.11 31.83
C LEU A 198 -2.50 -9.62 31.27
N LEU A 199 -2.49 -8.48 30.58
CA LEU A 199 -1.28 -7.88 30.00
C LEU A 199 -0.29 -7.41 31.06
N GLN A 200 -0.75 -6.92 32.22
CA GLN A 200 0.12 -6.52 33.33
C GLN A 200 0.89 -7.68 33.97
N ALA A 201 0.40 -8.92 33.82
CA ALA A 201 1.09 -10.11 34.29
C ALA A 201 2.21 -10.59 33.35
N LEU A 202 2.29 -10.02 32.14
CA LEU A 202 3.28 -10.39 31.14
C LEU A 202 4.65 -9.72 31.42
N PRO A 203 5.77 -10.35 31.03
CA PRO A 203 7.09 -9.72 31.07
C PRO A 203 7.14 -8.40 30.28
N VAL A 204 7.99 -7.46 30.70
CA VAL A 204 8.14 -6.13 30.08
C VAL A 204 8.44 -6.19 28.57
N ASN A 205 9.17 -7.21 28.11
CA ASN A 205 9.56 -7.38 26.72
C ASN A 205 8.65 -8.37 25.96
N SER A 206 7.37 -8.42 26.31
CA SER A 206 6.43 -9.32 25.66
C SER A 206 6.10 -8.88 24.25
N THR A 207 6.08 -9.85 23.35
CA THR A 207 5.69 -9.69 21.95
C THR A 207 4.19 -9.52 21.81
N LEU A 208 3.75 -8.92 20.69
CA LEU A 208 2.34 -8.80 20.36
C LEU A 208 1.61 -10.15 20.35
N VAL A 209 2.28 -11.22 19.89
CA VAL A 209 1.72 -12.59 19.88
C VAL A 209 1.45 -13.09 21.30
N GLN A 210 2.33 -12.79 22.26
CA GLN A 210 2.11 -13.14 23.66
C GLN A 210 0.94 -12.37 24.27
N MET A 211 0.80 -11.09 23.92
CA MET A 211 -0.34 -10.27 24.33
C MET A 211 -1.66 -10.83 23.79
N ILE A 212 -1.70 -11.19 22.50
CA ILE A 212 -2.89 -11.79 21.87
C ILE A 212 -3.26 -13.11 22.55
N LYS A 213 -2.30 -13.97 22.83
CA LYS A 213 -2.54 -15.25 23.53
C LYS A 213 -2.99 -15.09 24.97
N ALA A 214 -2.60 -14.01 25.63
CA ALA A 214 -3.01 -13.76 27.01
C ALA A 214 -4.45 -13.25 27.11
N CYS A 215 -4.95 -12.55 26.09
CA CYS A 215 -6.25 -11.89 26.10
C CYS A 215 -7.35 -12.61 25.29
N ASN A 216 -7.01 -13.74 24.65
CA ASN A 216 -7.95 -14.66 24.00
C ASN A 216 -8.26 -15.84 24.92
#